data_AF-A0A246EHR3-F1
#
_entry.id   AF-A0A246EHR3-F1
#
_cell.length_a   1.000
_cell.length_b   1.000
_cell.length_c   1.000
_cell.angle_alpha   90.00
_cell.angle_beta   90.00
_cell.angle_gamma   90.00
#
_symmetry.space_group_name_H-M   'P 1'
#
loop_
_entity.id
_entity.type
_entity.pdbx_description
1 polymer ?
#
loop_
_entity_poly.entity_id
_entity_poly.type
_entity_poly.pdbx_seq_one_letter_code
_entity_poly.pdbx_strand_id
1 'polypeptide(L)'
;MVDFRSILVERMEYKDSILYLYCKTFYKVVGNDYYRKYDYNVYHRKVLKFKNVKRFEYYLDEQIYNFICELNDLQEELGINYFSKIFYKSKKRNRLYIFERGYFGDFIMIEFKDNKKEKIVIDEKEKYLEIKKELLKILQSKKEKLEEKNIKLEVIEEKEDSYIINLKKGKRIATLSLRMPDSTRYYYIHYKQDFYRYDWFDEEYHTISEIAEQLNIILSRF
;
A
#
# COMPACT_ATOMS: atom_id res chain seq x y z
N MET A 1 -0.42 18.11 -1.61
CA MET A 1 -1.00 18.62 -0.35
C MET A 1 -0.73 17.58 0.72
N VAL A 2 0.15 17.89 1.68
CA VAL A 2 0.70 16.93 2.65
C VAL A 2 -0.34 16.64 3.71
N ASP A 3 -0.82 15.40 3.77
CA ASP A 3 -1.68 14.92 4.85
C ASP A 3 -0.75 14.65 6.04
N PHE A 4 -0.61 15.63 6.95
CA PHE A 4 0.24 15.53 8.13
C PHE A 4 -0.34 14.49 9.08
N ARG A 5 0.09 13.25 8.85
CA ARG A 5 -0.24 12.11 9.66
C ARG A 5 0.81 12.01 10.77
N SER A 6 0.40 12.14 12.03
CA SER A 6 1.26 11.89 13.19
C SER A 6 0.98 10.53 13.81
N ILE A 7 2.04 9.90 14.30
CA ILE A 7 2.01 8.70 15.12
C ILE A 7 2.86 8.97 16.36
N LEU A 8 2.40 8.56 17.52
CA LEU A 8 3.20 8.56 18.74
C LEU A 8 3.36 7.11 19.17
N VAL A 9 4.59 6.63 19.28
CA VAL A 9 4.88 5.29 19.77
C VAL A 9 4.98 5.33 21.28
N GLU A 10 4.00 4.70 21.94
CA GLU A 10 3.93 4.66 23.40
C GLU A 10 4.84 3.57 23.97
N ARG A 11 4.97 2.45 23.25
CA ARG A 11 5.74 1.30 23.70
C ARG A 11 6.16 0.44 22.51
N MET A 12 7.36 -0.12 22.60
CA MET A 12 7.85 -1.19 21.74
C MET A 12 8.02 -2.46 22.56
N GLU A 13 7.59 -3.59 22.03
CA GLU A 13 7.71 -4.90 22.68
C GLU A 13 8.16 -5.92 21.66
N TYR A 14 9.25 -6.64 21.93
CA TYR A 14 9.70 -7.74 21.08
C TYR A 14 9.46 -9.07 21.77
N LYS A 15 8.54 -9.86 21.22
CA LYS A 15 8.11 -11.14 21.79
C LYS A 15 7.81 -12.13 20.68
N ASP A 16 8.14 -13.41 20.87
CA ASP A 16 7.86 -14.50 19.93
C ASP A 16 8.39 -14.22 18.51
N SER A 17 9.56 -13.56 18.41
CA SER A 17 10.16 -13.09 17.15
C SER A 17 9.33 -12.08 16.33
N ILE A 18 8.44 -11.35 17.01
CA ILE A 18 7.60 -10.29 16.45
C ILE A 18 7.85 -9.01 17.25
N LEU A 19 8.08 -7.89 16.54
CA LEU A 19 8.10 -6.55 17.13
C LEU A 19 6.69 -5.96 17.10
N TYR A 20 6.20 -5.54 18.26
CA TYR A 20 4.94 -4.85 18.45
C TYR A 20 5.19 -3.38 18.75
N LEU A 21 4.64 -2.48 17.94
CA LEU A 21 4.62 -1.04 18.22
C LEU A 21 3.23 -0.64 18.68
N TYR A 22 3.10 -0.29 19.95
CA TYR A 22 1.88 0.27 20.53
C TYR A 22 1.91 1.77 20.28
N CYS A 23 0.96 2.25 19.49
CA CYS A 23 1.01 3.61 18.97
C CYS A 23 -0.35 4.30 19.04
N LYS A 24 -0.30 5.61 19.24
CA LYS A 24 -1.44 6.51 19.07
C LYS A 24 -1.37 7.14 17.70
N THR A 25 -2.46 7.02 16.97
CA THR A 25 -2.67 7.69 15.69
C THR A 25 -3.68 8.81 15.90
N PHE A 26 -3.27 10.06 15.69
CA PHE A 26 -4.10 11.23 15.98
C PHE A 26 -4.95 11.58 14.77
N TYR A 27 -6.22 11.18 14.78
CA TYR A 27 -7.18 11.51 13.73
C TYR A 27 -8.59 11.50 14.27
N LYS A 28 -9.27 12.65 14.21
CA LYS A 28 -10.70 12.67 13.91
C LYS A 28 -10.95 13.77 12.89
N VAL A 29 -11.47 13.41 11.72
CA VAL A 29 -11.88 14.42 10.74
C VAL A 29 -13.08 15.16 11.32
N VAL A 30 -12.94 16.46 11.61
CA VAL A 30 -13.99 17.29 12.24
C VAL A 30 -14.48 18.42 11.36
N GLY A 31 -13.87 18.63 10.19
CA GLY A 31 -14.28 19.68 9.27
C GLY A 31 -13.71 19.53 7.87
N ASN A 32 -14.21 20.35 6.95
CA ASN A 32 -13.74 20.45 5.56
C ASN A 32 -12.69 21.57 5.36
N ASP A 33 -12.41 22.36 6.38
CA ASP A 33 -11.38 23.41 6.36
C ASP A 33 -9.98 22.77 6.45
N TYR A 34 -9.06 23.18 5.58
CA TYR A 34 -7.67 22.72 5.56
C TYR A 34 -6.97 22.82 6.92
N TYR A 35 -7.20 23.89 7.68
CA TYR A 35 -6.55 24.12 8.97
C TYR A 35 -7.28 23.47 10.16
N ARG A 36 -8.58 23.16 10.00
CA ARG A 36 -9.43 22.58 11.05
C ARG A 36 -9.96 21.20 10.67
N LYS A 37 -9.27 20.53 9.75
CA LYS A 37 -9.69 19.24 9.20
C LYS A 37 -9.66 18.16 10.27
N TYR A 38 -8.72 18.24 11.21
CA TYR A 38 -8.45 17.20 12.19
C TYR A 38 -8.55 17.72 13.63
N ASP A 39 -9.22 16.96 14.49
CA ASP A 39 -9.17 17.13 15.94
C ASP A 39 -8.01 16.29 16.49
N TYR A 40 -6.94 16.99 16.85
CA TYR A 40 -5.72 16.41 17.39
C TYR A 40 -5.88 15.94 18.85
N ASN A 41 -7.00 16.24 19.52
CA ASN A 41 -7.28 15.72 20.86
C ASN A 41 -7.84 14.29 20.83
N VAL A 42 -8.27 13.80 19.67
CA VAL A 42 -8.80 12.46 19.49
C VAL A 42 -7.75 11.57 18.83
N TYR A 43 -7.36 10.51 19.56
CA TYR A 43 -6.43 9.51 19.06
C TYR A 43 -7.06 8.11 19.08
N HIS A 44 -6.62 7.30 18.13
CA HIS A 44 -6.88 5.87 18.11
C HIS A 44 -5.62 5.12 18.51
N ARG A 45 -5.75 4.16 19.42
CA ARG A 45 -4.65 3.23 19.72
C ARG A 45 -4.59 2.15 18.63
N LYS A 46 -3.40 1.91 18.12
CA LYS A 46 -3.09 0.83 17.17
C LYS A 46 -1.90 0.03 17.67
N VAL A 47 -1.84 -1.21 17.24
CA VAL A 47 -0.68 -2.08 17.46
C VAL A 47 -0.18 -2.53 16.10
N LEU A 48 0.99 -2.06 15.70
CA LEU A 48 1.66 -2.52 14.48
C LEU A 48 2.52 -3.75 14.82
N LYS A 49 2.56 -4.73 13.93
CA LYS A 49 3.28 -5.99 14.13
C LYS A 49 4.26 -6.21 13.00
N PHE A 50 5.53 -6.39 13.34
CA PHE A 50 6.61 -6.61 12.37
C PHE A 50 7.28 -7.96 12.62
N LYS A 51 7.33 -8.79 11.59
CA LYS A 51 8.04 -10.08 11.59
C LYS A 51 9.42 -9.93 10.97
N ASN A 52 10.28 -10.91 11.17
CA ASN A 52 11.62 -10.96 10.57
C ASN A 52 12.49 -9.73 10.90
N VAL A 53 12.30 -9.14 12.06
CA VAL A 53 13.12 -7.99 12.50
C VAL A 53 14.53 -8.49 12.84
N LYS A 54 15.54 -7.82 12.29
CA LYS A 54 16.96 -8.04 12.60
C LYS A 54 17.39 -7.13 13.74
N ARG A 55 17.06 -5.84 13.63
CA ARG A 55 17.27 -4.84 14.67
C ARG A 55 16.22 -3.76 14.55
N PHE A 56 15.93 -3.11 15.66
CA PHE A 56 15.08 -1.93 15.69
C PHE A 56 15.60 -0.97 16.75
N GLU A 57 15.45 0.32 16.50
CA GLU A 57 15.90 1.36 17.42
C GLU A 57 15.02 2.60 17.29
N TYR A 58 14.81 3.28 18.41
CA TYR A 58 14.13 4.57 18.48
C TYR A 58 15.20 5.65 18.62
N TYR A 59 15.14 6.65 17.75
CA TYR A 59 16.06 7.76 17.73
C TYR A 59 15.30 9.05 17.99
N LEU A 60 15.89 9.89 18.85
CA LEU A 60 15.43 11.26 19.05
C LEU A 60 15.80 12.13 17.85
N ASP A 61 15.05 13.20 17.64
CA ASP A 61 15.29 14.18 16.58
C ASP A 61 16.74 14.70 16.55
N GLU A 62 17.39 14.90 17.69
CA GLU A 62 18.79 15.31 17.81
C GLU A 62 19.77 14.34 17.13
N GLN A 63 19.42 13.04 17.10
CA GLN A 63 20.27 12.00 16.53
C GLN A 63 20.13 11.91 15.01
N ILE A 64 19.19 12.64 14.40
CA ILE A 64 18.87 12.53 12.97
C ILE A 64 20.04 12.94 12.08
N TYR A 65 20.88 13.86 12.55
CA TYR A 65 22.08 14.30 11.84
C TYR A 65 23.09 13.17 11.62
N ASN A 66 23.10 12.16 12.49
CA ASN A 66 23.92 10.96 12.32
C ASN A 66 23.48 10.11 11.12
N PHE A 67 22.26 10.33 10.62
CA PHE A 67 21.66 9.59 9.51
C PHE A 67 21.54 10.43 8.25
N ILE A 68 22.09 11.65 8.18
CA ILE A 68 21.83 12.57 7.06
C ILE A 68 22.21 11.97 5.69
N CYS A 69 23.35 11.29 5.59
CA CYS A 69 23.74 10.61 4.35
C CYS A 69 22.80 9.45 4.01
N GLU A 70 22.38 8.67 5.01
CA GLU A 70 21.45 7.55 4.83
C GLU A 70 20.05 8.02 4.42
N LEU A 71 19.59 9.13 4.99
CA LEU A 71 18.32 9.75 4.68
C LEU A 71 18.35 10.41 3.29
N ASN A 72 19.46 11.04 2.90
CA ASN A 72 19.63 11.56 1.54
C ASN A 72 19.60 10.44 0.49
N ASP A 73 20.32 9.34 0.73
CA ASP A 73 20.24 8.15 -0.12
C ASP A 73 18.81 7.61 -0.20
N LEU A 74 18.06 7.63 0.91
CA LEU A 74 16.66 7.20 0.93
C LEU A 74 15.77 8.16 0.13
N GLN A 75 16.03 9.46 0.18
CA GLN A 75 15.31 10.44 -0.62
C GLN A 75 15.53 10.23 -2.12
N GLU A 76 16.78 9.99 -2.52
CA GLU A 76 17.15 9.65 -3.90
C GLU A 76 16.48 8.34 -4.34
N GLU A 77 16.57 7.29 -3.52
CA GLU A 77 15.94 5.99 -3.77
C GLU A 77 14.42 6.12 -4.01
N LEU A 78 13.76 7.00 -3.26
CA LEU A 78 12.31 7.19 -3.32
C LEU A 78 11.87 8.29 -4.31
N GLY A 79 12.80 9.04 -4.90
CA GLY A 79 12.51 10.18 -5.76
C GLY A 79 11.71 11.30 -5.05
N ILE A 80 11.99 11.54 -3.77
CA ILE A 80 11.29 12.54 -2.95
C ILE A 80 12.21 13.68 -2.52
N ASN A 81 11.71 14.91 -2.56
CA ASN A 81 12.47 16.07 -2.08
C ASN A 81 12.38 16.25 -0.56
N TYR A 82 11.32 15.75 0.09
CA TYR A 82 11.06 15.92 1.51
C TYR A 82 10.32 14.74 2.13
N PHE A 83 10.68 14.39 3.36
CA PHE A 83 9.90 13.47 4.20
C PHE A 83 8.63 14.19 4.68
N SER A 84 7.48 13.65 4.29
CA SER A 84 6.12 14.18 4.48
C SER A 84 5.11 13.12 4.94
N LYS A 85 5.53 11.86 5.04
CA LYS A 85 4.73 10.70 5.47
C LYS A 85 5.32 10.12 6.76
N ILE A 86 4.55 9.26 7.42
CA ILE A 86 5.03 8.53 8.61
C ILE A 86 6.02 7.44 8.19
N PHE A 87 5.69 6.65 7.17
CA PHE A 87 6.38 5.41 6.84
C PHE A 87 7.23 5.56 5.58
N TYR A 88 8.49 5.15 5.65
CA TYR A 88 9.41 5.12 4.53
C TYR A 88 10.23 3.84 4.52
N LYS A 89 10.29 3.17 3.38
CA LYS A 89 11.01 1.90 3.27
C LYS A 89 12.17 2.03 2.29
N SER A 90 13.38 1.65 2.73
CA SER A 90 14.52 1.43 1.85
C SER A 90 14.56 -0.02 1.41
N LYS A 91 14.43 -0.27 0.11
CA LYS A 91 14.70 -1.58 -0.50
C LYS A 91 16.20 -1.86 -0.46
N LYS A 92 17.04 -0.85 -0.74
CA LYS A 92 18.51 -0.97 -0.74
C LYS A 92 19.07 -1.46 0.61
N ARG A 93 18.52 -0.94 1.72
CA ARG A 93 18.98 -1.26 3.08
C ARG A 93 18.10 -2.28 3.81
N ASN A 94 16.98 -2.67 3.22
CA ASN A 94 15.94 -3.50 3.85
C ASN A 94 15.51 -2.94 5.22
N ARG A 95 15.23 -1.63 5.26
CA ARG A 95 14.87 -0.87 6.46
C ARG A 95 13.54 -0.16 6.30
N LEU A 96 12.78 -0.07 7.38
CA LEU A 96 11.61 0.79 7.52
C LEU A 96 11.94 1.91 8.51
N TYR A 97 11.68 3.14 8.12
CA TYR A 97 11.75 4.34 8.93
C TYR A 97 10.33 4.79 9.23
N ILE A 98 10.03 5.05 10.50
CA ILE A 98 8.74 5.50 11.00
C ILE A 98 8.97 6.83 11.71
N PHE A 99 8.62 7.95 11.08
CA PHE A 99 8.71 9.27 11.67
C PHE A 99 7.44 9.60 12.45
N GLU A 100 7.59 10.01 13.71
CA GLU A 100 6.43 10.34 14.56
C GLU A 100 5.63 11.53 14.04
N ARG A 101 6.33 12.45 13.36
CA ARG A 101 5.74 13.60 12.69
C ARG A 101 6.08 13.51 11.20
N GLY A 102 5.21 14.00 10.33
CA GLY A 102 5.47 14.08 8.88
C GLY A 102 6.54 15.11 8.49
N TYR A 103 7.50 15.38 9.37
CA TYR A 103 8.69 16.21 9.20
C TYR A 103 9.77 15.66 10.15
N PHE A 104 11.04 16.03 9.93
CA PHE A 104 12.16 15.57 10.76
C PHE A 104 11.88 15.75 12.26
N GLY A 105 11.88 14.63 12.97
CA GLY A 105 11.58 14.50 14.38
C GLY A 105 11.98 13.10 14.84
N ASP A 106 11.53 12.69 16.01
CA ASP A 106 11.76 11.34 16.52
C ASP A 106 11.32 10.28 15.51
N PHE A 107 12.14 9.25 15.37
CA PHE A 107 11.86 8.20 14.40
C PHE A 107 12.32 6.83 14.88
N ILE A 108 11.63 5.81 14.38
CA ILE A 108 12.01 4.41 14.58
C ILE A 108 12.62 3.91 13.30
N MET A 109 13.76 3.25 13.42
CA MET A 109 14.35 2.46 12.36
C MET A 109 14.15 0.99 12.68
N ILE A 110 13.62 0.23 11.72
CA ILE A 110 13.50 -1.22 11.79
C ILE A 110 14.27 -1.79 10.61
N GLU A 111 15.34 -2.51 10.87
CA GLU A 111 16.03 -3.32 9.87
C GLU A 111 15.47 -4.73 9.91
N PHE A 112 15.11 -5.25 8.76
CA PHE A 112 14.66 -6.62 8.62
C PHE A 112 15.85 -7.53 8.37
N LYS A 113 15.72 -8.79 8.79
CA LYS A 113 16.70 -9.83 8.43
C LYS A 113 16.72 -9.87 6.92
N ASP A 114 17.94 -9.86 6.38
CA ASP A 114 18.14 -10.30 5.01
C ASP A 114 17.51 -11.67 4.94
N ASN A 115 16.42 -11.77 4.19
CA ASN A 115 15.89 -13.05 3.86
C ASN A 115 17.03 -13.74 3.08
N LYS A 116 17.76 -14.62 3.76
CA LYS A 116 18.37 -15.80 3.15
C LYS A 116 17.32 -16.87 2.86
N LYS A 117 16.03 -16.52 2.91
CA LYS A 117 15.10 -17.08 1.95
C LYS A 117 15.46 -16.41 0.64
N GLU A 118 15.72 -17.20 -0.39
CA GLU A 118 15.88 -16.76 -1.77
C GLU A 118 15.28 -15.37 -1.96
N LYS A 119 16.03 -14.46 -2.61
CA LYS A 119 15.37 -13.48 -3.45
C LYS A 119 14.42 -14.33 -4.31
N ILE A 120 13.16 -14.48 -3.89
CA ILE A 120 12.08 -14.59 -4.82
C ILE A 120 12.18 -13.20 -5.43
N VAL A 121 13.01 -13.10 -6.47
CA VAL A 121 12.70 -12.24 -7.58
C VAL A 121 11.28 -12.65 -7.88
N ILE A 122 10.32 -11.96 -7.26
CA ILE A 122 8.97 -12.00 -7.71
C ILE A 122 9.16 -11.37 -9.08
N ASP A 123 9.30 -12.22 -10.08
CA ASP A 123 9.30 -11.77 -11.45
C ASP A 123 7.99 -10.99 -11.56
N GLU A 124 8.07 -9.67 -11.72
CA GLU A 124 6.89 -8.80 -11.77
C GLU A 124 5.93 -9.31 -12.85
N LYS A 125 6.50 -9.99 -13.87
CA LYS A 125 5.77 -10.77 -14.86
C LYS A 125 5.07 -11.98 -14.26
N GLU A 126 5.71 -12.81 -13.44
CA GLU A 126 5.08 -13.95 -12.76
C GLU A 126 3.94 -13.51 -11.84
N LYS A 127 4.15 -12.46 -11.03
CA LYS A 127 3.10 -11.89 -10.16
C LYS A 127 1.95 -11.31 -10.98
N TYR A 128 2.23 -10.58 -12.06
CA TYR A 128 1.21 -10.10 -12.99
C TYR A 128 0.40 -11.26 -13.57
N LEU A 129 1.08 -12.31 -14.05
CA LEU A 129 0.44 -13.49 -14.64
C LEU A 129 -0.44 -14.22 -13.63
N GLU A 130 -0.01 -14.32 -12.38
CA GLU A 130 -0.77 -14.97 -11.33
C GLU A 130 -2.01 -14.16 -10.93
N ILE A 131 -1.88 -12.83 -10.80
CA ILE A 131 -3.04 -11.93 -10.60
C ILE A 131 -4.01 -12.00 -11.78
N LYS A 132 -3.51 -12.01 -13.03
CA LYS A 132 -4.33 -12.16 -14.24
C LYS A 132 -5.10 -13.49 -14.20
N LYS A 133 -4.43 -14.58 -13.82
CA LYS A 133 -5.03 -15.91 -13.70
C LYS A 133 -6.15 -15.93 -12.65
N GLU A 134 -5.94 -15.36 -11.47
CA GLU A 134 -6.98 -15.26 -10.44
C GLU A 134 -8.15 -14.38 -10.87
N LEU A 135 -7.89 -13.25 -11.51
CA LEU A 135 -8.96 -12.41 -12.08
C LEU A 135 -9.82 -13.19 -13.08
N LEU A 136 -9.21 -13.91 -14.02
CA LEU A 136 -9.95 -14.71 -15.00
C LEU A 136 -10.80 -15.80 -14.34
N LYS A 137 -10.30 -16.46 -13.29
CA LYS A 137 -11.09 -17.42 -12.50
C LYS A 137 -12.30 -16.74 -11.85
N ILE A 138 -12.12 -15.56 -11.25
CA ILE A 138 -13.21 -14.81 -10.62
C ILE A 138 -14.27 -14.44 -11.65
N LEU A 139 -13.87 -13.93 -12.80
CA LEU A 139 -14.80 -13.56 -13.88
C LEU A 139 -15.57 -14.78 -14.38
N GLN A 140 -14.90 -15.91 -14.59
CA GLN A 140 -15.54 -17.16 -15.00
C GLN A 140 -16.53 -17.66 -13.95
N SER A 141 -16.17 -17.64 -12.66
CA SER A 141 -17.05 -18.06 -11.57
C SER A 141 -18.31 -17.19 -11.41
N LYS A 142 -18.27 -15.96 -11.94
CA LYS A 142 -19.38 -15.00 -11.87
C LYS A 142 -20.16 -14.88 -13.17
N LYS A 143 -19.77 -15.57 -14.23
CA LYS A 143 -20.32 -15.42 -15.58
C LYS A 143 -21.86 -15.49 -15.60
N GLU A 144 -22.43 -16.54 -15.04
CA GLU A 144 -23.89 -16.75 -14.97
C GLU A 144 -24.60 -15.60 -14.23
N LYS A 145 -24.08 -15.19 -13.06
CA LYS A 145 -24.64 -14.08 -12.27
C LYS A 145 -24.55 -12.72 -12.98
N LEU A 146 -23.50 -12.51 -13.78
CA LEU A 146 -23.36 -11.29 -14.58
C LEU A 146 -24.37 -11.27 -15.72
N GLU A 147 -24.56 -12.40 -16.40
CA GLU A 147 -25.55 -12.58 -17.46
C GLU A 147 -26.99 -12.36 -16.94
N GLU A 148 -27.36 -12.98 -15.81
CA GLU A 148 -28.67 -12.77 -15.14
C GLU A 148 -28.94 -11.29 -14.84
N LYS A 149 -27.90 -10.54 -14.46
CA LYS A 149 -27.98 -9.11 -14.14
C LYS A 149 -27.89 -8.20 -15.37
N ASN A 150 -27.86 -8.75 -16.59
CA ASN A 150 -27.64 -8.03 -17.84
C ASN A 150 -26.35 -7.19 -17.85
N ILE A 151 -25.31 -7.68 -17.18
CA ILE A 151 -23.97 -7.07 -17.17
C ILE A 151 -23.16 -7.68 -18.30
N LYS A 152 -22.77 -6.86 -19.28
CA LYS A 152 -21.89 -7.29 -20.38
C LYS A 152 -20.43 -7.07 -20.01
N LEU A 153 -19.60 -8.08 -20.22
CA LEU A 153 -18.15 -7.99 -20.09
C LEU A 153 -17.53 -7.79 -21.47
N GLU A 154 -16.68 -6.78 -21.59
CA GLU A 154 -15.97 -6.44 -22.83
C GLU A 154 -14.49 -6.30 -22.55
N VAL A 155 -13.66 -7.09 -23.22
CA VAL A 155 -12.20 -6.96 -23.16
C VAL A 155 -11.78 -5.82 -24.10
N ILE A 156 -11.18 -4.78 -23.54
CA ILE A 156 -10.72 -3.59 -24.29
C ILE A 156 -9.28 -3.79 -24.75
N GLU A 157 -8.45 -4.39 -23.89
CA GLU A 157 -7.03 -4.55 -24.13
C GLU A 157 -6.55 -5.87 -23.53
N GLU A 158 -5.82 -6.65 -24.31
CA GLU A 158 -5.12 -7.85 -23.87
C GLU A 158 -3.74 -7.88 -24.54
N LYS A 159 -2.74 -7.40 -23.81
CA LYS A 159 -1.33 -7.43 -24.20
C LYS A 159 -0.54 -8.24 -23.18
N GLU A 160 0.75 -8.40 -23.44
CA GLU A 160 1.68 -9.08 -22.53
C GLU A 160 1.74 -8.38 -21.17
N ASP A 161 1.72 -7.05 -21.16
CA ASP A 161 1.89 -6.17 -20.00
C ASP A 161 0.58 -5.54 -19.52
N SER A 162 -0.56 -5.79 -20.18
CA SER A 162 -1.83 -5.18 -19.82
C SER A 162 -3.05 -6.06 -20.10
N TYR A 163 -4.05 -5.95 -19.23
CA TYR A 163 -5.35 -6.57 -19.40
C TYR A 163 -6.45 -5.64 -18.88
N ILE A 164 -7.31 -5.15 -19.77
CA ILE A 164 -8.33 -4.15 -19.44
C ILE A 164 -9.69 -4.66 -19.87
N ILE A 165 -10.65 -4.62 -18.95
CA ILE A 165 -12.04 -5.01 -19.18
C ILE A 165 -13.01 -3.92 -18.76
N ASN A 166 -14.14 -3.87 -19.45
CA ASN A 166 -15.31 -3.10 -19.07
C ASN A 166 -16.45 -4.02 -18.63
N LEU A 167 -17.11 -3.65 -17.54
CA LEU A 167 -18.41 -4.17 -17.14
C LEU A 167 -19.46 -3.12 -17.47
N LYS A 168 -20.39 -3.45 -18.36
CA LYS A 168 -21.42 -2.54 -18.85
C LYS A 168 -22.80 -3.00 -18.38
N LYS A 169 -23.54 -2.11 -17.71
CA LYS A 169 -24.94 -2.31 -17.33
C LYS A 169 -25.76 -1.07 -17.69
N GLY A 170 -26.47 -1.13 -18.82
CA GLY A 170 -27.13 0.04 -19.40
C GLY A 170 -26.12 1.15 -19.73
N LYS A 171 -26.28 2.33 -19.12
CA LYS A 171 -25.34 3.47 -19.25
C LYS A 171 -24.15 3.41 -18.29
N ARG A 172 -24.17 2.50 -17.31
CA ARG A 172 -23.12 2.39 -16.28
C ARG A 172 -21.96 1.54 -16.80
N ILE A 173 -20.75 2.06 -16.64
CA ILE A 173 -19.51 1.39 -17.05
C ILE A 173 -18.56 1.36 -15.85
N ALA A 174 -18.06 0.17 -15.52
CA ALA A 174 -16.88 0.02 -14.68
C ALA A 174 -15.72 -0.51 -15.52
N THR A 175 -14.56 0.09 -15.36
CA THR A 175 -13.32 -0.32 -16.02
C THR A 175 -12.37 -0.92 -14.98
N LEU A 176 -11.91 -2.14 -15.22
CA LEU A 176 -10.84 -2.78 -14.48
C LEU A 176 -9.62 -2.89 -15.40
N SER A 177 -8.49 -2.32 -14.98
CA SER A 177 -7.22 -2.36 -15.69
C SER A 177 -6.18 -3.06 -14.84
N LEU A 178 -5.73 -4.22 -15.27
CA LEU A 178 -4.53 -4.87 -14.77
C LEU A 178 -3.35 -4.46 -15.68
N ARG A 179 -2.24 -3.99 -15.12
CA ARG A 179 -1.03 -3.62 -15.86
C ARG A 179 0.21 -4.10 -15.13
N MET A 180 1.24 -4.49 -15.86
CA MET A 180 2.57 -4.63 -15.26
C MET A 180 3.00 -3.24 -14.75
N PRO A 181 3.51 -3.15 -13.53
CA PRO A 181 4.04 -1.90 -13.03
C PRO A 181 5.26 -1.52 -13.87
N ASP A 182 5.22 -0.31 -14.43
CA ASP A 182 6.39 0.33 -15.02
C ASP A 182 6.89 1.44 -14.07
N SER A 183 8.05 2.02 -14.35
CA SER A 183 8.63 3.09 -13.51
C SER A 183 7.73 4.33 -13.37
N THR A 184 6.70 4.46 -14.21
CA THR A 184 5.75 5.58 -14.23
C THR A 184 4.40 5.25 -13.58
N ARG A 185 4.04 3.97 -13.42
CA ARG A 185 2.76 3.52 -12.86
C ARG A 185 2.97 2.34 -11.91
N TYR A 186 2.96 2.64 -10.61
CA TYR A 186 3.21 1.69 -9.53
C TYR A 186 2.02 0.80 -9.14
N TYR A 187 1.02 0.59 -10.00
CA TYR A 187 -0.16 -0.21 -9.65
C TYR A 187 -0.32 -1.41 -10.57
N TYR A 188 -0.61 -2.58 -9.98
CA TYR A 188 -1.05 -3.73 -10.75
C TYR A 188 -2.48 -3.51 -11.23
N ILE A 189 -3.37 -3.04 -10.36
CA ILE A 189 -4.81 -2.99 -10.66
C ILE A 189 -5.35 -1.58 -10.45
N HIS A 190 -6.10 -1.11 -11.43
CA HIS A 190 -6.90 0.09 -11.37
C HIS A 190 -8.36 -0.26 -11.66
N TYR A 191 -9.25 0.00 -10.71
CA TYR A 191 -10.69 -0.08 -10.91
C TYR A 191 -11.32 1.30 -10.86
N LYS A 192 -12.16 1.63 -11.84
CA LYS A 192 -12.90 2.87 -11.90
C LYS A 192 -14.36 2.60 -12.25
N GLN A 193 -15.27 3.12 -11.45
CA GLN A 193 -16.72 3.07 -11.67
C GLN A 193 -17.33 4.41 -11.24
N ASP A 194 -17.89 5.16 -12.18
CA ASP A 194 -18.43 6.51 -11.91
C ASP A 194 -17.38 7.39 -11.17
N PHE A 195 -17.63 7.75 -9.91
CA PHE A 195 -16.73 8.50 -9.02
C PHE A 195 -15.87 7.61 -8.11
N TYR A 196 -16.12 6.30 -8.07
CA TYR A 196 -15.36 5.34 -7.27
C TYR A 196 -14.09 4.91 -7.99
N ARG A 197 -12.98 4.97 -7.27
CA ARG A 197 -11.66 4.58 -7.76
C ARG A 197 -10.94 3.74 -6.71
N TYR A 198 -10.41 2.60 -7.12
CA TYR A 198 -9.57 1.74 -6.29
C TYR A 198 -8.30 1.39 -7.05
N ASP A 199 -7.16 1.66 -6.44
CA ASP A 199 -5.83 1.39 -6.99
C ASP A 199 -5.11 0.41 -6.05
N TRP A 200 -4.58 -0.69 -6.57
CA TRP A 200 -3.69 -1.60 -5.83
C TRP A 200 -2.28 -1.41 -6.32
N PHE A 201 -1.48 -0.76 -5.48
CA PHE A 201 -0.07 -0.52 -5.73
C PHE A 201 0.75 -1.79 -5.55
N ASP A 202 1.91 -1.84 -6.21
CA ASP A 202 2.97 -2.80 -5.92
C ASP A 202 3.67 -2.48 -4.59
N GLU A 203 2.88 -2.40 -3.53
CA GLU A 203 3.39 -2.37 -2.17
C GLU A 203 3.44 -3.83 -1.68
N GLU A 204 4.59 -4.24 -1.14
CA GLU A 204 4.89 -5.61 -0.67
C GLU A 204 3.93 -6.18 0.41
N TYR A 205 2.89 -5.43 0.78
CA TYR A 205 1.93 -5.81 1.81
C TYR A 205 0.69 -6.52 1.28
N HIS A 206 0.47 -6.53 -0.05
CA HIS A 206 -0.66 -7.24 -0.64
C HIS A 206 -0.22 -8.55 -1.30
N THR A 207 -0.60 -9.65 -0.67
CA THR A 207 -0.52 -10.98 -1.26
C THR A 207 -1.49 -11.10 -2.43
N ILE A 208 -1.21 -12.01 -3.36
CA ILE A 208 -2.09 -12.30 -4.50
C ILE A 208 -3.49 -12.73 -4.03
N SER A 209 -3.57 -13.46 -2.91
CA SER A 209 -4.82 -13.84 -2.27
C SER A 209 -5.66 -12.64 -1.82
N GLU A 210 -5.03 -11.64 -1.19
CA GLU A 210 -5.74 -10.42 -0.74
C GLU A 210 -6.23 -9.59 -1.94
N ILE A 211 -5.40 -9.49 -2.99
CA ILE A 211 -5.80 -8.83 -4.24
C ILE A 211 -7.01 -9.55 -4.87
N ALA A 212 -6.97 -10.87 -4.97
CA ALA A 212 -8.06 -11.67 -5.51
C ALA A 212 -9.35 -11.54 -4.68
N GLU A 213 -9.25 -11.54 -3.35
CA GLU A 213 -10.40 -11.33 -2.46
C GLU A 213 -11.05 -9.96 -2.68
N GLN A 214 -10.26 -8.90 -2.75
CA GLN A 214 -10.78 -7.55 -3.00
C GLN A 214 -11.44 -7.42 -4.36
N LEU A 215 -10.81 -7.98 -5.42
CA LEU A 215 -11.42 -8.05 -6.75
C LEU A 215 -12.77 -8.78 -6.71
N ASN A 216 -12.84 -9.91 -6.01
CA ASN A 216 -14.07 -10.69 -5.87
C ASN A 216 -15.19 -9.89 -5.18
N ILE A 217 -14.86 -9.14 -4.12
CA ILE A 217 -15.81 -8.27 -3.41
C ILE A 217 -16.33 -7.17 -4.34
N ILE A 218 -15.45 -6.48 -5.06
CA ILE A 218 -15.82 -5.36 -5.93
C ILE A 218 -16.68 -5.81 -7.10
N LEU A 219 -16.28 -6.89 -7.77
CA LEU A 219 -17.05 -7.47 -8.86
C LEU A 219 -18.43 -7.97 -8.41
N SER A 220 -18.59 -8.34 -7.13
CA SER A 220 -19.90 -8.71 -6.57
C SER A 220 -20.81 -7.52 -6.29
N ARG A 221 -20.24 -6.33 -6.09
CA ARG A 221 -20.98 -5.09 -5.77
C ARG A 221 -21.47 -4.34 -7.01
N PHE A 222 -20.92 -4.61 -8.18
CA PHE A 222 -21.36 -4.06 -9.47
C PHE A 222 -22.76 -4.58 -9.85
#